data_AF-A0A914MT89-F1
#
_entry.id   AF-A0A914MT89-F1
#
_cell.length_a   1.000
_cell.length_b   1.000
_cell.length_c   1.000
_cell.angle_alpha   90.00
_cell.angle_beta   90.00
_cell.angle_gamma   90.00
#
_symmetry.space_group_name_H-M   'P 1'
#
loop_
_entity.id
_entity.type
_entity.pdbx_description
1 polymer ?
#
loop_
_entity_poly.entity_id
_entity_poly.type
_entity_poly.pdbx_seq_one_letter_code
_entity_poly.pdbx_strand_id
1 'polypeptide(L)'
;MQNKKRQLEDVFELLKAAKIPNDLPEYDAVVYVPIVVNFWNNQYKETGYKFKVFVFGSVNEKPIFKYGNENFNVPIAIFHSNNHFDGLRNVGGMFGFKHKYCFTCEKKYRKSKEHDVKCKSLCRFCGRIGSERPCMATANFFKKCDDCGKKYLNEECYNYHKKGSNCRQTKICEKCGVIWSIKNYKREEQKQHVCGQKWCQICRQYHSIDRGCFIRPLEPKKSVPYRLVTFDFEATQNEKINNVNEERRHHKVNFIAATVTCTKCMEDGKIWRSPLNQNVISCSICGNNRSVTFSHQPFNQTKVDKQTITQNPLKDFIQWILFELNPQYSTMAFSHNGGRYDMVMVFREIYLKGVVPSMIRRGNKLYELKIPRNNKCNEVIFRDSYNLCPVALGKLIGAFGLQVTEKQFFPHLANIPENYGRTLQQLPLKSDYLYGGMPPQKQNEFDKWYEEEKNHQFCLDEALAEYCTNDVQILTEALIAFQKKIYGN
;
A
#
# COMPACT_ATOMS: atom_id res chain seq x y z
N MET A 1 -8.43 20.77 48.26
CA MET A 1 -9.43 19.97 49.01
C MET A 1 -10.87 20.40 48.73
N GLN A 2 -11.20 21.69 48.76
CA GLN A 2 -12.57 22.21 48.52
C GLN A 2 -13.21 21.77 47.18
N ASN A 3 -12.44 21.72 46.09
CA ASN A 3 -12.95 21.33 44.76
C ASN A 3 -13.32 19.84 44.64
N LYS A 4 -12.60 18.95 45.35
CA LYS A 4 -12.84 17.50 45.33
C LYS A 4 -14.11 17.13 46.10
N LYS A 5 -14.37 17.83 47.22
CA LYS A 5 -15.59 17.67 48.02
C LYS A 5 -16.84 18.07 47.20
N ARG A 6 -16.79 19.23 46.55
CA ARG A 6 -17.86 19.70 45.66
C ARG A 6 -18.14 18.73 44.51
N GLN A 7 -17.10 18.21 43.84
CA GLN A 7 -17.28 17.24 42.76
C GLN A 7 -17.96 15.95 43.23
N LEU A 8 -17.65 15.48 44.44
CA LEU A 8 -18.31 14.30 45.01
C LEU A 8 -19.78 14.60 45.34
N GLU A 9 -20.07 15.76 45.91
CA GLU A 9 -21.44 16.22 46.16
C GLU A 9 -22.26 16.29 44.86
N ASP A 10 -21.72 16.93 43.81
CA ASP A 10 -22.37 17.02 42.49
C ASP A 10 -22.64 15.62 41.87
N VAL A 11 -21.72 14.66 42.06
CA VAL A 11 -21.90 13.28 41.60
C VAL A 11 -23.01 12.58 42.38
N PHE A 12 -23.04 12.70 43.71
CA PHE A 12 -24.09 12.08 44.52
C PHE A 12 -25.48 12.63 44.18
N GLU A 13 -25.60 13.94 43.98
CA GLU A 13 -26.85 14.57 43.55
C GLU A 13 -27.29 14.05 42.18
N LEU A 14 -26.35 13.94 41.22
CA LEU A 14 -26.64 13.40 39.90
C LEU A 14 -27.11 11.95 39.95
N LEU A 15 -26.40 11.08 40.67
CA LEU A 15 -26.75 9.67 40.80
C LEU A 15 -28.14 9.51 41.41
N LYS A 16 -28.44 10.27 42.48
CA LYS A 16 -29.76 10.28 43.12
C LYS A 16 -30.85 10.76 42.16
N ALA A 17 -30.63 11.87 41.47
CA ALA A 17 -31.62 12.45 40.54
C ALA A 17 -31.87 11.55 39.32
N ALA A 18 -30.84 10.89 38.81
CA ALA A 18 -30.91 9.96 37.69
C ALA A 18 -31.35 8.54 38.10
N LYS A 19 -31.63 8.29 39.39
CA LYS A 19 -31.98 6.97 39.96
C LYS A 19 -30.93 5.89 39.67
N ILE A 20 -29.65 6.27 39.74
CA ILE A 20 -28.52 5.37 39.58
C ILE A 20 -28.03 4.95 40.98
N PRO A 21 -27.88 3.63 41.26
CA PRO A 21 -27.32 3.17 42.52
C PRO A 21 -25.90 3.71 42.73
N ASN A 22 -25.57 4.14 43.95
CA ASN A 22 -24.28 4.76 44.27
C ASN A 22 -23.31 3.80 44.99
N ASP A 23 -23.72 2.55 45.20
CA ASP A 23 -23.02 1.49 45.91
C ASP A 23 -22.35 0.47 44.98
N LEU A 24 -22.44 0.67 43.66
CA LEU A 24 -21.84 -0.22 42.67
C LEU A 24 -20.32 -0.06 42.61
N PRO A 25 -19.58 -1.18 42.47
CA PRO A 25 -18.12 -1.15 42.34
C PRO A 25 -17.66 -0.54 41.01
N GLU A 26 -18.48 -0.63 39.96
CA GLU A 26 -18.20 -0.12 38.63
C GLU A 26 -19.50 0.23 37.87
N TYR A 27 -19.36 1.06 36.83
CA TYR A 27 -20.48 1.52 35.99
C TYR A 27 -20.19 1.23 34.52
N ASP A 28 -20.96 0.35 33.90
CA ASP A 28 -20.89 0.08 32.46
C ASP A 28 -21.35 1.30 31.65
N ALA A 29 -20.49 1.81 30.78
CA ALA A 29 -20.78 2.96 29.93
C ALA A 29 -21.98 2.75 28.98
N VAL A 30 -22.22 1.53 28.50
CA VAL A 30 -23.36 1.19 27.63
C VAL A 30 -24.68 1.32 28.40
N VAL A 31 -24.67 1.09 29.71
CA VAL A 31 -25.87 1.16 30.56
C VAL A 31 -26.08 2.57 31.12
N TYR A 32 -25.05 3.15 31.74
CA TYR A 32 -25.23 4.37 32.55
C TYR A 32 -25.06 5.67 31.77
N VAL A 33 -24.25 5.71 30.70
CA VAL A 33 -24.15 6.92 29.86
C VAL A 33 -25.50 7.30 29.26
N PRO A 34 -26.30 6.36 28.70
CA PRO A 34 -27.64 6.69 28.24
C PRO A 34 -28.55 7.34 29.29
N ILE A 35 -28.54 6.81 30.51
CA ILE A 35 -29.37 7.30 31.61
C ILE A 35 -29.01 8.75 31.93
N VAL A 36 -27.72 9.03 32.13
CA VAL A 36 -27.23 10.37 32.45
C VAL A 36 -27.47 11.36 31.30
N VAL A 37 -27.17 10.97 30.05
CA VAL A 37 -27.35 11.84 28.89
C VAL A 37 -28.82 12.16 28.65
N ASN A 38 -29.73 11.20 28.83
CA ASN A 38 -31.17 11.42 28.71
C ASN A 38 -31.69 12.31 29.84
N PHE A 39 -31.23 12.08 31.07
CA PHE A 39 -31.56 12.94 32.21
C PHE A 39 -31.18 14.40 31.92
N TRP A 40 -29.94 14.68 31.50
CA TRP A 40 -29.51 16.04 31.17
C TRP A 40 -30.26 16.63 29.96
N ASN A 41 -30.47 15.85 28.89
CA ASN A 41 -31.22 16.33 27.74
C ASN A 41 -32.68 16.67 28.09
N ASN A 42 -33.28 15.98 29.07
CA ASN A 42 -34.61 16.30 29.57
C ASN A 42 -34.58 17.53 30.50
N GLN A 43 -33.63 17.59 31.43
CA GLN A 43 -33.47 18.70 32.37
C GLN A 43 -33.23 20.03 31.65
N TYR A 44 -32.42 20.02 30.59
CA TYR A 44 -32.05 21.22 29.84
C TYR A 44 -32.87 21.40 28.54
N LYS A 45 -34.00 20.71 28.41
CA LYS A 45 -34.83 20.74 27.20
C LYS A 45 -35.27 22.16 26.83
N GLU A 46 -35.68 22.96 27.81
CA GLU A 46 -36.16 24.34 27.61
C GLU A 46 -35.06 25.32 27.21
N THR A 47 -33.84 25.10 27.71
CA THR A 47 -32.66 25.91 27.33
C THR A 47 -32.09 25.52 25.97
N GLY A 48 -32.53 24.38 25.41
CA GLY A 48 -32.10 23.90 24.09
C GLY A 48 -30.72 23.24 24.07
N TYR A 49 -30.10 22.97 25.22
CA TYR A 49 -28.87 22.20 25.28
C TYR A 49 -29.13 20.73 24.97
N LYS A 50 -28.27 20.18 24.11
CA LYS A 50 -28.29 18.79 23.66
C LYS A 50 -26.90 18.22 23.84
N PHE A 51 -26.79 17.34 24.82
CA PHE A 51 -25.58 16.64 25.21
C PHE A 51 -25.40 15.37 24.38
N LYS A 52 -24.15 15.12 23.98
CA LYS A 52 -23.73 13.86 23.38
C LYS A 52 -22.39 13.44 23.96
N VAL A 53 -22.32 12.21 24.44
CA VAL A 53 -21.09 11.63 25.01
C VAL A 53 -20.33 10.87 23.93
N PHE A 54 -19.01 11.02 23.96
CA PHE A 54 -18.04 10.35 23.10
C PHE A 54 -16.97 9.70 23.96
N VAL A 55 -16.91 8.37 23.94
CA VAL A 55 -15.94 7.58 24.70
C VAL A 55 -14.79 7.19 23.79
N PHE A 56 -13.57 7.55 24.17
CA PHE A 56 -12.35 7.22 23.42
C PHE A 56 -11.58 6.10 24.11
N GLY A 57 -10.93 5.24 23.32
CA GLY A 57 -9.98 4.25 23.81
C GLY A 57 -8.54 4.63 23.46
N SER A 58 -7.57 3.84 23.93
CA SER A 58 -6.13 4.11 23.77
C SER A 58 -5.60 4.04 22.33
N VAL A 59 -6.23 3.25 21.45
CA VAL A 59 -5.71 2.95 20.10
C VAL A 59 -6.52 3.60 18.97
N ASN A 60 -7.70 4.15 19.28
CA ASN A 60 -8.67 4.53 18.25
C ASN A 60 -8.74 6.05 18.03
N GLU A 61 -8.68 6.48 16.76
CA GLU A 61 -8.91 7.88 16.40
C GLU A 61 -10.39 8.31 16.49
N LYS A 62 -11.28 7.32 16.47
CA LYS A 62 -12.72 7.50 16.61
C LYS A 62 -13.18 7.02 17.99
N PRO A 63 -14.29 7.58 18.51
CA PRO A 63 -14.93 7.09 19.72
C PRO A 63 -15.27 5.60 19.58
N ILE A 64 -15.00 4.83 20.63
CA ILE A 64 -15.40 3.42 20.75
C ILE A 64 -16.88 3.28 21.10
N PHE A 65 -17.45 4.28 21.77
CA PHE A 65 -18.86 4.35 22.12
C PHE A 65 -19.35 5.80 22.05
N LYS A 66 -20.61 6.00 21.65
CA LYS A 66 -21.24 7.31 21.59
C LYS A 66 -22.73 7.20 21.86
N TYR A 67 -23.27 8.18 22.59
CA TYR A 67 -24.69 8.24 22.89
C TYR A 67 -25.18 9.69 22.99
N GLY A 68 -26.37 9.96 22.43
CA GLY A 68 -27.01 11.27 22.40
C GLY A 68 -27.46 11.69 21.00
N ASN A 69 -28.17 12.82 20.91
CA ASN A 69 -28.78 13.31 19.66
C ASN A 69 -27.73 13.66 18.59
N GLU A 70 -28.01 13.40 17.31
CA GLU A 70 -27.11 13.80 16.20
C GLU A 70 -26.96 15.32 16.05
N ASN A 71 -27.99 16.09 16.41
CA ASN A 71 -27.97 17.55 16.43
C ASN A 71 -27.61 18.10 17.82
N PHE A 72 -26.51 17.61 18.40
CA PHE A 72 -25.99 18.06 19.69
C PHE A 72 -25.26 19.40 19.58
N ASN A 73 -25.23 20.16 20.68
CA ASN A 73 -24.44 21.39 20.80
C ASN A 73 -23.39 21.33 21.93
N VAL A 74 -23.50 20.36 22.85
CA VAL A 74 -22.54 20.12 23.93
C VAL A 74 -21.92 18.71 23.82
N PRO A 75 -20.74 18.58 23.19
CA PRO A 75 -20.01 17.31 23.20
C PRO A 75 -19.30 17.09 24.55
N ILE A 76 -19.48 15.92 25.13
CA ILE A 76 -18.75 15.46 26.32
C ILE A 76 -17.80 14.35 25.89
N ALA A 77 -16.51 14.51 26.16
CA ALA A 77 -15.50 13.53 25.81
C ALA A 77 -14.93 12.87 27.07
N ILE A 78 -14.96 11.54 27.08
CA ILE A 78 -14.35 10.73 28.14
C ILE A 78 -13.39 9.71 27.53
N PHE A 79 -12.32 9.38 28.25
CA PHE A 79 -11.30 8.43 27.87
C PHE A 79 -11.42 7.19 28.74
N HIS A 80 -11.42 6.01 28.12
CA HIS A 80 -11.46 4.74 28.83
C HIS A 80 -10.11 4.02 28.71
N SER A 81 -9.49 3.74 29.85
CA SER A 81 -8.29 2.91 29.95
C SER A 81 -8.22 2.21 31.29
N ASN A 82 -7.75 0.95 31.30
CA ASN A 82 -7.53 0.16 32.52
C ASN A 82 -8.75 0.15 33.47
N ASN A 83 -9.95 -0.08 32.92
CA ASN A 83 -11.23 -0.05 33.64
C ASN A 83 -11.52 1.27 34.39
N HIS A 84 -10.98 2.39 33.90
CA HIS A 84 -11.21 3.73 34.44
C HIS A 84 -11.65 4.70 33.35
N PHE A 85 -12.45 5.71 33.73
CA PHE A 85 -12.90 6.79 32.84
C PHE A 85 -12.34 8.15 33.28
N ASP A 86 -11.65 8.82 32.35
CA ASP A 86 -11.11 10.16 32.55
C ASP A 86 -11.82 11.20 31.68
N GLY A 87 -12.10 12.37 32.24
CA GLY A 87 -12.66 13.50 31.49
C GLY A 87 -11.64 14.15 30.55
N LEU A 88 -11.94 14.20 29.25
CA LEU A 88 -11.06 14.82 28.26
C LEU A 88 -11.45 16.27 28.00
N ARG A 89 -10.64 17.22 28.50
CA ARG A 89 -10.82 18.66 28.19
C ARG A 89 -10.44 19.03 26.77
N ASN A 90 -9.40 18.37 26.21
CA ASN A 90 -8.93 18.62 24.86
C ASN A 90 -8.60 17.29 24.16
N VAL A 91 -9.60 16.73 23.48
CA VAL A 91 -9.48 15.48 22.70
C VAL A 91 -8.37 15.56 21.66
N GLY A 92 -8.12 16.74 21.09
CA GLY A 92 -7.02 16.94 20.14
C GLY A 92 -5.65 16.59 20.73
N GLY A 93 -5.45 16.79 22.03
CA GLY A 93 -4.21 16.48 22.74
C GLY A 93 -3.83 15.00 22.69
N MET A 94 -4.81 14.10 22.61
CA MET A 94 -4.58 12.66 22.49
C MET A 94 -3.84 12.28 21.20
N PHE A 95 -3.94 13.12 20.16
CA PHE A 95 -3.32 12.88 18.86
C PHE A 95 -2.01 13.66 18.66
N GLY A 96 -1.47 14.26 19.74
CA GLY A 96 -0.23 15.02 19.76
C GLY A 96 -0.43 16.53 19.68
N PHE A 97 0.65 17.28 20.01
CA PHE A 97 0.63 18.74 20.09
C PHE A 97 0.07 19.39 18.81
N LYS A 98 -0.83 20.38 19.00
CA LYS A 98 -1.49 21.19 17.96
C LYS A 98 -2.61 20.52 17.16
N HIS A 99 -3.01 19.28 17.48
CA HIS A 99 -4.22 18.72 16.90
C HIS A 99 -5.47 19.23 17.62
N LYS A 100 -6.55 19.35 16.85
CA LYS A 100 -7.92 19.62 17.29
C LYS A 100 -8.82 18.48 16.81
N TYR A 101 -9.96 18.31 17.44
CA TYR A 101 -10.93 17.29 17.09
C TYR A 101 -12.28 17.91 16.73
N CYS A 102 -12.95 17.37 15.72
CA CYS A 102 -14.32 17.74 15.39
C CYS A 102 -15.25 16.57 15.68
N PHE A 103 -16.16 16.77 16.64
CA PHE A 103 -17.12 15.74 17.06
C PHE A 103 -18.19 15.42 16.02
N THR A 104 -18.46 16.34 15.08
CA THR A 104 -19.52 16.18 14.08
C THR A 104 -19.09 15.35 12.88
N CYS A 105 -17.84 15.48 12.43
CA CYS A 105 -17.29 14.63 11.36
C CYS A 105 -16.32 13.55 11.87
N GLU A 106 -16.09 13.50 13.18
CA GLU A 106 -15.22 12.54 13.87
C GLU A 106 -13.81 12.48 13.26
N LYS A 107 -13.22 13.64 12.98
CA LYS A 107 -11.86 13.76 12.41
C LYS A 107 -11.00 14.74 13.19
N LYS A 108 -9.72 14.37 13.36
CA LYS A 108 -8.68 15.27 13.83
C LYS A 108 -8.22 16.20 12.71
N TYR A 109 -7.82 17.41 13.06
CA TYR A 109 -7.29 18.41 12.14
C TYR A 109 -6.30 19.33 12.86
N ARG A 110 -5.33 19.91 12.15
CA ARG A 110 -4.37 20.87 12.75
C ARG A 110 -4.80 22.32 12.50
N LYS A 111 -5.32 22.58 11.30
CA LYS A 111 -5.75 23.92 10.86
C LYS A 111 -7.16 23.84 10.31
N SER A 112 -7.99 24.86 10.53
CA SER A 112 -9.39 24.86 10.09
C SER A 112 -9.56 24.63 8.57
N LYS A 113 -8.54 24.99 7.79
CA LYS A 113 -8.50 24.79 6.33
C LYS A 113 -8.40 23.32 5.88
N GLU A 114 -7.96 22.41 6.76
CA GLU A 114 -7.84 20.97 6.46
C GLU A 114 -9.18 20.24 6.63
N HIS A 115 -10.18 20.96 7.15
CA HIS A 115 -11.46 20.39 7.50
C HIS A 115 -12.34 20.15 6.28
N ASP A 116 -13.21 19.14 6.38
CA ASP A 116 -14.13 18.80 5.30
C ASP A 116 -15.14 19.94 5.10
N VAL A 117 -15.24 20.43 3.86
CA VAL A 117 -16.16 21.50 3.47
C VAL A 117 -17.64 21.12 3.62
N LYS A 118 -17.93 19.82 3.71
CA LYS A 118 -19.28 19.28 3.93
C LYS A 118 -19.65 19.17 5.41
N CYS A 119 -18.72 19.42 6.34
CA CYS A 119 -19.01 19.31 7.76
C CYS A 119 -20.04 20.36 8.20
N LYS A 120 -21.08 19.91 8.92
CA LYS A 120 -22.15 20.79 9.43
C LYS A 120 -21.63 21.84 10.42
N SER A 121 -20.61 21.49 11.20
CA SER A 121 -19.96 22.38 12.17
C SER A 121 -18.97 23.36 11.54
N LEU A 122 -18.88 23.45 10.22
CA LEU A 122 -18.04 24.43 9.52
C LEU A 122 -18.90 25.59 9.01
N CYS A 123 -18.56 26.82 9.40
CA CYS A 123 -19.09 27.99 8.72
C CYS A 123 -18.32 28.22 7.41
N ARG A 124 -18.95 27.98 6.25
CA ARG A 124 -18.35 28.16 4.92
C ARG A 124 -18.00 29.62 4.58
N PHE A 125 -18.56 30.58 5.33
CA PHE A 125 -18.35 32.02 5.13
C PHE A 125 -17.13 32.54 5.89
N CYS A 126 -17.02 32.28 7.20
CA CYS A 126 -15.88 32.74 8.02
C CYS A 126 -14.77 31.69 8.23
N GLY A 127 -15.04 30.40 7.96
CA GLY A 127 -14.08 29.31 8.13
C GLY A 127 -13.92 28.79 9.56
N ARG A 128 -14.74 29.25 10.52
CA ARG A 128 -14.75 28.74 11.90
C ARG A 128 -15.40 27.36 11.99
N ILE A 129 -14.90 26.56 12.91
CA ILE A 129 -15.38 25.20 13.20
C ILE A 129 -15.87 25.17 14.65
N GLY A 130 -17.04 24.59 14.90
CA GLY A 130 -17.59 24.42 16.25
C GLY A 130 -19.03 23.94 16.25
N SER A 131 -19.56 23.57 17.42
CA SER A 131 -20.95 23.13 17.59
C SER A 131 -21.97 24.24 17.27
N GLU A 132 -21.62 25.51 17.51
CA GLU A 132 -22.45 26.69 17.22
C GLU A 132 -22.36 27.17 15.76
N ARG A 133 -22.01 26.27 14.83
CA ARG A 133 -21.80 26.61 13.42
C ARG A 133 -22.75 25.80 12.54
N PRO A 134 -23.19 26.33 11.38
CA PRO A 134 -22.80 27.61 10.76
C PRO A 134 -23.25 28.86 11.53
N CYS A 135 -22.58 30.01 11.32
CA CYS A 135 -22.97 31.26 11.97
C CYS A 135 -24.43 31.63 11.63
N MET A 136 -25.26 31.85 12.65
CA MET A 136 -26.65 32.25 12.49
C MET A 136 -26.77 33.73 12.09
N ALA A 137 -27.82 34.06 11.34
CA ALA A 137 -28.13 35.43 10.95
C ALA A 137 -28.60 36.25 12.16
N THR A 138 -28.23 37.52 12.18
CA THR A 138 -28.75 38.53 13.11
C THR A 138 -29.68 39.46 12.34
N ALA A 139 -30.87 39.75 12.90
CA ALA A 139 -32.00 40.35 12.18
C ALA A 139 -31.70 41.61 11.34
N ASN A 140 -30.67 42.39 11.70
CA ASN A 140 -30.36 43.69 11.09
C ASN A 140 -28.96 43.81 10.48
N PHE A 141 -28.28 42.70 10.15
CA PHE A 141 -26.94 42.75 9.56
C PHE A 141 -26.89 42.14 8.16
N PHE A 142 -26.47 42.93 7.18
CA PHE A 142 -26.13 42.44 5.85
C PHE A 142 -24.88 43.17 5.34
N LYS A 143 -23.84 42.43 4.97
CA LYS A 143 -22.63 43.03 4.37
C LYS A 143 -22.01 42.12 3.32
N LYS A 144 -21.77 42.66 2.12
CA LYS A 144 -20.96 42.02 1.08
C LYS A 144 -19.48 42.34 1.32
N CYS A 145 -18.62 41.36 1.14
CA CYS A 145 -17.17 41.57 1.14
C CYS A 145 -16.70 41.78 -0.30
N ASP A 146 -16.04 42.89 -0.58
CA ASP A 146 -15.57 43.25 -1.92
C ASP A 146 -14.43 42.35 -2.41
N ASP A 147 -13.56 41.88 -1.52
CA ASP A 147 -12.42 41.02 -1.86
C ASP A 147 -12.84 39.61 -2.31
N CYS A 148 -13.85 39.03 -1.66
CA CYS A 148 -14.22 37.64 -1.84
C CYS A 148 -15.64 37.39 -2.35
N GLY A 149 -16.44 38.46 -2.50
CA GLY A 149 -17.81 38.46 -3.00
C GLY A 149 -18.86 37.88 -2.04
N LYS A 150 -18.45 37.30 -0.90
CA LYS A 150 -19.36 36.64 0.04
C LYS A 150 -20.27 37.65 0.74
N LYS A 151 -21.52 37.24 0.96
CA LYS A 151 -22.55 38.00 1.69
C LYS A 151 -22.66 37.44 3.12
N TYR A 152 -22.58 38.30 4.12
CA TYR A 152 -22.60 37.93 5.54
C TYR A 152 -23.86 38.50 6.20
N LEU A 153 -24.52 37.67 7.00
CA LEU A 153 -25.74 38.02 7.75
C LEU A 153 -25.50 38.20 9.26
N ASN A 154 -24.24 38.23 9.67
CA ASN A 154 -23.82 38.30 11.05
C ASN A 154 -22.51 39.10 11.14
N GLU A 155 -22.48 40.12 11.99
CA GLU A 155 -21.34 41.02 12.14
C GLU A 155 -20.07 40.31 12.62
N GLU A 156 -20.21 39.44 13.62
CA GLU A 156 -19.10 38.66 14.17
C GLU A 156 -18.49 37.72 13.10
N CYS A 157 -19.35 37.12 12.26
CA CYS A 157 -18.94 36.32 11.11
C CYS A 157 -18.16 37.17 10.09
N TYR A 158 -18.63 38.40 9.84
CA TYR A 158 -17.96 39.35 8.95
C TYR A 158 -16.60 39.78 9.53
N ASN A 159 -16.54 40.20 10.78
CA ASN A 159 -15.30 40.68 11.38
C ASN A 159 -14.26 39.55 11.48
N TYR A 160 -14.68 38.33 11.80
CA TYR A 160 -13.78 37.17 11.85
C TYR A 160 -13.24 36.80 10.46
N HIS A 161 -14.06 36.82 9.41
CA HIS A 161 -13.56 36.46 8.07
C HIS A 161 -12.52 37.47 7.55
N LYS A 162 -12.66 38.77 7.90
CA LYS A 162 -11.71 39.83 7.53
C LYS A 162 -10.40 39.73 8.31
N LYS A 163 -10.46 39.48 9.62
CA LYS A 163 -9.26 39.25 10.45
C LYS A 163 -8.54 37.94 10.07
N GLY A 164 -9.29 36.95 9.61
CA GLY A 164 -8.78 35.65 9.24
C GLY A 164 -8.20 35.57 7.83
N SER A 165 -7.51 34.46 7.57
CA SER A 165 -6.97 34.17 6.24
C SER A 165 -8.03 33.64 5.24
N ASN A 166 -9.30 33.52 5.65
CA ASN A 166 -10.36 32.92 4.83
C ASN A 166 -10.79 33.82 3.67
N CYS A 167 -10.81 35.14 3.86
CA CYS A 167 -11.15 36.13 2.83
C CYS A 167 -10.26 35.96 1.59
N ARG A 168 -8.93 35.91 1.80
CA ARG A 168 -7.93 35.75 0.73
C ARG A 168 -7.86 34.35 0.13
N GLN A 169 -8.47 33.35 0.78
CA GLN A 169 -8.34 31.95 0.38
C GLN A 169 -9.54 31.43 -0.39
N THR A 170 -10.71 32.03 -0.22
CA THR A 170 -11.94 31.52 -0.82
C THR A 170 -12.74 32.65 -1.44
N LYS A 171 -13.24 32.44 -2.66
CA LYS A 171 -14.15 33.37 -3.35
C LYS A 171 -15.48 32.69 -3.59
N ILE A 172 -16.55 33.48 -3.68
CA ILE A 172 -17.83 33.01 -4.19
C ILE A 172 -17.99 33.43 -5.65
N CYS A 173 -18.52 32.54 -6.48
CA CYS A 173 -18.91 32.89 -7.84
C CYS A 173 -20.24 33.65 -7.82
N GLU A 174 -20.28 34.83 -8.43
CA GLU A 174 -21.52 35.63 -8.47
C GLU A 174 -22.61 35.01 -9.34
N LYS A 175 -22.23 34.21 -10.35
CA LYS A 175 -23.16 33.55 -11.27
C LYS A 175 -23.85 32.32 -10.67
N CYS A 176 -23.09 31.47 -9.97
CA CYS A 176 -23.62 30.18 -9.47
C CYS A 176 -23.59 30.02 -7.94
N GLY A 177 -23.10 31.02 -7.19
CA GLY A 177 -23.05 30.98 -5.72
C GLY A 177 -22.03 29.99 -5.13
N VAL A 178 -21.25 29.29 -5.96
CA VAL A 178 -20.27 28.30 -5.49
C VAL A 178 -19.09 29.00 -4.82
N ILE A 179 -18.80 28.59 -3.57
CA ILE A 179 -17.59 28.99 -2.86
C ILE A 179 -16.44 28.05 -3.27
N TRP A 180 -15.34 28.61 -3.79
CA TRP A 180 -14.17 27.87 -4.25
C TRP A 180 -12.87 28.41 -3.62
N SER A 181 -11.81 27.59 -3.59
CA SER A 181 -10.53 27.89 -2.95
C SER A 181 -9.46 28.36 -3.94
N ILE A 182 -8.90 29.55 -3.72
CA ILE A 182 -7.85 30.16 -4.54
C ILE A 182 -6.49 29.45 -4.38
N LYS A 183 -6.25 28.80 -3.23
CA LYS A 183 -4.99 28.08 -3.00
C LYS A 183 -4.78 26.91 -3.94
N ASN A 184 -5.87 26.25 -4.33
CA ASN A 184 -5.80 25.15 -5.30
C ASN A 184 -5.40 25.69 -6.67
N TYR A 185 -5.94 26.84 -7.07
CA TYR A 185 -5.57 27.50 -8.33
C TYR A 185 -4.07 27.83 -8.42
N LYS A 186 -3.44 28.36 -7.36
CA LYS A 186 -1.99 28.67 -7.39
C LYS A 186 -1.06 27.46 -7.52
N ARG A 187 -1.53 26.25 -7.17
CA ARG A 187 -0.72 25.01 -7.22
C ARG A 187 -1.12 24.10 -8.38
N GLU A 188 -2.36 24.23 -8.83
CA GLU A 188 -3.00 23.40 -9.84
C GLU A 188 -3.93 24.33 -10.63
N GLU A 189 -3.39 25.05 -11.61
CA GLU A 189 -4.13 26.04 -12.40
C GLU A 189 -5.41 25.46 -13.00
N GLN A 190 -5.37 24.17 -13.38
CA GLN A 190 -6.54 23.45 -13.90
C GLN A 190 -7.75 23.36 -12.93
N LYS A 191 -7.59 23.68 -11.64
CA LYS A 191 -8.67 23.68 -10.63
C LYS A 191 -9.38 25.03 -10.48
N GLN A 192 -9.11 26.02 -11.35
CA GLN A 192 -9.88 27.27 -11.37
C GLN A 192 -11.38 26.98 -11.46
N HIS A 193 -12.21 27.67 -10.67
CA HIS A 193 -13.65 27.49 -10.75
C HIS A 193 -14.17 27.81 -12.17
N VAL A 194 -14.88 26.85 -12.78
CA VAL A 194 -15.59 27.02 -14.05
C VAL A 194 -17.10 26.99 -13.77
N CYS A 195 -17.79 28.08 -14.10
CA CYS A 195 -19.23 28.19 -13.88
C CYS A 195 -20.00 27.17 -14.74
N GLY A 196 -21.03 26.53 -14.17
CA GLY A 196 -21.81 25.49 -14.85
C GLY A 196 -21.11 24.14 -15.01
N GLN A 197 -19.90 23.98 -14.45
CA GLN A 197 -19.15 22.74 -14.52
C GLN A 197 -18.71 22.26 -13.13
N LYS A 198 -18.54 20.94 -12.99
CA LYS A 198 -18.08 20.28 -11.77
C LYS A 198 -16.72 19.63 -12.01
N TRP A 199 -15.81 19.82 -11.07
CA TRP A 199 -14.51 19.15 -11.06
C TRP A 199 -14.67 17.66 -10.76
N CYS A 200 -14.14 16.81 -11.64
CA CYS A 200 -14.07 15.37 -11.44
C CYS A 200 -12.74 14.97 -10.78
N GLN A 201 -12.79 14.27 -9.64
CA GLN A 201 -11.58 13.80 -8.95
C GLN A 201 -10.90 12.63 -9.68
N ILE A 202 -11.61 11.94 -10.57
CA ILE A 202 -11.13 10.74 -11.27
C ILE A 202 -10.25 11.17 -12.46
N CYS A 203 -10.83 11.90 -13.42
CA CYS A 203 -10.10 12.34 -14.62
C CYS A 203 -9.38 13.70 -14.45
N ARG A 204 -9.59 14.40 -13.33
CA ARG A 204 -8.99 15.72 -13.03
C ARG A 204 -9.33 16.80 -14.07
N GLN A 205 -10.59 16.85 -14.50
CA GLN A 205 -11.11 17.85 -15.45
C GLN A 205 -12.48 18.37 -14.99
N TYR A 206 -12.87 19.53 -15.52
CA TYR A 206 -14.23 20.07 -15.35
C TYR A 206 -15.18 19.48 -16.39
N HIS A 207 -16.38 19.11 -15.96
CA HIS A 207 -17.44 18.58 -16.81
C HIS A 207 -18.73 19.35 -16.62
N SER A 208 -19.59 19.42 -17.65
CA SER A 208 -20.98 19.88 -17.48
C SER A 208 -21.63 19.09 -16.33
N ILE A 209 -22.43 19.81 -15.53
CA ILE A 209 -23.17 19.22 -14.41
C ILE A 209 -24.13 18.12 -14.91
N ASP A 210 -24.64 18.29 -16.13
CA ASP A 210 -25.70 17.48 -16.74
C ASP A 210 -25.12 16.23 -17.42
N ARG A 211 -24.00 16.36 -18.15
CA ARG A 211 -23.37 15.24 -18.87
C ARG A 211 -22.46 14.38 -17.99
N GLY A 212 -21.93 14.94 -16.91
CA GLY A 212 -21.03 14.23 -16.00
C GLY A 212 -19.67 13.86 -16.59
N CYS A 213 -18.93 12.99 -15.89
CA CYS A 213 -17.64 12.49 -16.32
C CYS A 213 -17.82 11.24 -17.18
N PHE A 214 -17.53 11.31 -18.47
CA PHE A 214 -17.43 10.14 -19.34
C PHE A 214 -15.99 9.62 -19.37
N ILE A 215 -15.83 8.30 -19.54
CA ILE A 215 -14.52 7.67 -19.69
C ILE A 215 -13.97 8.09 -21.06
N ARG A 216 -12.95 8.94 -21.05
CA ARG A 216 -12.18 9.23 -22.26
C ARG A 216 -11.37 7.98 -22.61
N PRO A 217 -11.17 7.66 -23.90
CA PRO A 217 -10.17 6.68 -24.30
C PRO A 217 -8.87 6.97 -23.56
N LEU A 218 -8.29 5.96 -22.92
CA LEU A 218 -7.02 6.13 -22.23
C LEU A 218 -5.98 6.51 -23.28
N GLU A 219 -5.54 7.77 -23.29
CA GLU A 219 -4.39 8.14 -24.08
C GLU A 219 -3.20 7.32 -23.55
N PRO A 220 -2.52 6.55 -24.42
CA PRO A 220 -1.32 5.83 -24.03
C PRO A 220 -0.36 6.84 -23.41
N LYS A 221 0.04 6.60 -22.16
CA LYS A 221 1.11 7.41 -21.57
C LYS A 221 2.32 7.32 -22.50
N LYS A 222 2.97 8.45 -22.79
CA LYS A 222 4.23 8.46 -23.55
C LYS A 222 5.15 7.36 -23.00
N SER A 223 5.61 6.47 -23.88
CA SER A 223 6.47 5.36 -23.51
C SER A 223 7.78 5.93 -22.95
N VAL A 224 7.92 5.88 -21.62
CA VAL A 224 9.16 6.25 -20.95
C VAL A 224 10.04 5.00 -20.92
N PRO A 225 11.32 5.09 -21.32
CA PRO A 225 12.21 3.93 -21.25
C PRO A 225 12.30 3.38 -19.82
N TYR A 226 12.11 2.06 -19.69
CA TYR A 226 12.20 1.35 -18.41
C TYR A 226 12.98 0.05 -18.55
N ARG A 227 13.47 -0.45 -17.41
CA ARG A 227 14.09 -1.78 -17.29
C ARG A 227 13.05 -2.81 -16.91
N LEU A 228 13.05 -3.94 -17.61
CA LEU A 228 12.37 -5.16 -17.20
C LEU A 228 13.41 -6.07 -16.54
N VAL A 229 13.14 -6.49 -15.31
CA VAL A 229 13.91 -7.52 -14.62
C VAL A 229 12.98 -8.70 -14.39
N THR A 230 13.38 -9.88 -14.83
CA THR A 230 12.72 -11.14 -14.49
C THR A 230 13.62 -11.91 -13.57
N PHE A 231 13.07 -12.59 -12.57
CA PHE A 231 13.85 -13.34 -11.61
C PHE A 231 13.05 -14.52 -11.04
N ASP A 232 13.79 -15.49 -10.55
CA ASP A 232 13.27 -16.68 -9.87
C ASP A 232 14.26 -17.15 -8.80
N PHE A 233 13.75 -17.75 -7.73
CA PHE A 233 14.53 -18.20 -6.59
C PHE A 233 14.40 -19.70 -6.37
N GLU A 234 15.52 -20.35 -6.09
CA GLU A 234 15.53 -21.65 -5.43
C GLU A 234 15.94 -21.49 -3.96
N ALA A 235 15.27 -22.24 -3.10
CA ALA A 235 15.46 -22.18 -1.66
C ALA A 235 15.56 -23.57 -1.05
N THR A 236 16.49 -23.71 -0.11
CA THR A 236 16.59 -24.90 0.73
C THR A 236 15.64 -24.82 1.93
N GLN A 237 15.22 -25.98 2.44
CA GLN A 237 14.28 -26.14 3.56
C GLN A 237 14.89 -26.90 4.75
N ASN A 238 16.20 -26.84 4.95
CA ASN A 238 16.84 -27.65 5.99
C ASN A 238 16.65 -27.15 7.43
N GLU A 239 16.44 -25.85 7.62
CA GLU A 239 16.32 -25.25 8.95
C GLU A 239 14.86 -25.38 9.47
N LYS A 240 14.64 -25.87 10.69
CA LYS A 240 13.29 -25.93 11.31
C LYS A 240 12.88 -24.56 11.86
N ILE A 241 11.60 -24.19 11.75
CA ILE A 241 11.12 -22.85 12.17
C ILE A 241 11.00 -22.70 13.69
N ASN A 242 10.80 -23.77 14.47
CA ASN A 242 10.83 -23.83 15.94
C ASN A 242 10.66 -25.29 16.43
N ASN A 243 11.01 -25.61 17.68
CA ASN A 243 10.79 -26.92 18.32
C ASN A 243 9.32 -27.29 18.56
N VAL A 244 8.37 -26.41 18.22
CA VAL A 244 6.93 -26.58 18.55
C VAL A 244 6.16 -27.28 17.42
N ASN A 245 6.69 -27.29 16.20
CA ASN A 245 5.99 -27.84 15.05
C ASN A 245 6.98 -28.48 14.08
N GLU A 246 7.16 -29.80 14.21
CA GLU A 246 8.22 -30.56 13.53
C GLU A 246 8.13 -30.54 12.00
N GLU A 247 6.99 -30.16 11.44
CA GLU A 247 6.74 -30.15 10.00
C GLU A 247 7.14 -28.82 9.31
N ARG A 248 7.25 -27.71 10.03
CA ARG A 248 7.50 -26.40 9.40
C ARG A 248 8.99 -26.11 9.23
N ARG A 249 9.41 -25.94 7.98
CA ARG A 249 10.79 -25.61 7.58
C ARG A 249 10.93 -24.18 7.06
N HIS A 250 12.07 -23.56 7.34
CA HIS A 250 12.42 -22.21 6.92
C HIS A 250 12.97 -22.26 5.50
N HIS A 251 12.39 -21.47 4.59
CA HIS A 251 12.89 -21.33 3.23
C HIS A 251 14.07 -20.36 3.22
N LYS A 252 15.25 -20.86 2.89
CA LYS A 252 16.47 -20.06 2.78
C LYS A 252 16.94 -20.06 1.33
N VAL A 253 16.82 -18.91 0.68
CA VAL A 253 17.22 -18.73 -0.72
C VAL A 253 18.71 -19.02 -0.86
N ASN A 254 19.05 -19.97 -1.72
CA ASN A 254 20.42 -20.41 -1.98
C ASN A 254 20.86 -20.18 -3.44
N PHE A 255 19.90 -19.99 -4.35
CA PHE A 255 20.18 -19.63 -5.73
C PHE A 255 19.15 -18.63 -6.24
N ILE A 256 19.62 -17.63 -6.98
CA ILE A 256 18.78 -16.64 -7.66
C ILE A 256 19.29 -16.46 -9.07
N ALA A 257 18.41 -16.60 -10.06
CA ALA A 257 18.65 -16.14 -11.41
C ALA A 257 17.87 -14.86 -11.69
N ALA A 258 18.47 -13.93 -12.43
CA ALA A 258 17.81 -12.73 -12.90
C ALA A 258 18.24 -12.36 -14.33
N THR A 259 17.29 -11.90 -15.14
CA THR A 259 17.54 -11.35 -16.47
C THR A 259 17.10 -9.90 -16.56
N VAL A 260 17.96 -9.03 -17.09
CA VAL A 260 17.70 -7.61 -17.30
C VAL A 260 17.54 -7.30 -18.78
N THR A 261 16.43 -6.68 -19.15
CA THR A 261 16.23 -6.09 -20.48
C THR A 261 15.58 -4.71 -20.35
N CYS A 262 15.33 -4.02 -21.46
CA CYS A 262 14.70 -2.70 -21.47
C CYS A 262 13.85 -2.50 -22.71
N THR A 263 13.02 -1.46 -22.70
CA THR A 263 12.13 -1.13 -23.84
C THR A 263 12.85 -1.11 -25.18
N LYS A 264 14.08 -0.56 -25.23
CA LYS A 264 14.89 -0.52 -26.46
C LYS A 264 15.43 -1.89 -26.87
N CYS A 265 15.98 -2.66 -25.93
CA CYS A 265 16.50 -3.99 -26.25
C CYS A 265 15.39 -4.95 -26.70
N MET A 266 14.17 -4.82 -26.17
CA MET A 266 13.05 -5.69 -26.52
C MET A 266 12.54 -5.50 -27.97
N GLU A 267 12.89 -4.39 -28.63
CA GLU A 267 12.55 -4.12 -30.03
C GLU A 267 13.22 -5.12 -30.97
N ASP A 268 14.48 -5.47 -30.72
CA ASP A 268 15.23 -6.47 -31.49
C ASP A 268 15.48 -7.75 -30.68
N GLY A 269 14.90 -8.84 -31.18
CA GLY A 269 15.04 -10.19 -30.62
C GLY A 269 16.49 -10.70 -30.54
N LYS A 270 17.38 -10.22 -31.41
CA LYS A 270 18.80 -10.59 -31.39
C LYS A 270 19.52 -9.86 -30.26
N ILE A 271 19.26 -8.56 -30.09
CA ILE A 271 19.92 -7.74 -29.07
C ILE A 271 19.59 -8.24 -27.66
N TRP A 272 18.32 -8.50 -27.36
CA TRP A 272 17.99 -8.89 -26.00
C TRP A 272 18.36 -10.33 -25.67
N ARG A 273 18.49 -11.24 -26.64
CA ARG A 273 18.91 -12.64 -26.37
C ARG A 273 20.41 -12.79 -26.18
N SER A 274 21.20 -11.82 -26.63
CA SER A 274 22.65 -11.90 -26.53
C SER A 274 23.18 -11.35 -25.19
N PRO A 275 24.27 -11.93 -24.64
CA PRO A 275 24.95 -11.40 -23.46
C PRO A 275 25.38 -9.94 -23.66
N LEU A 276 25.34 -9.12 -22.62
CA LEU A 276 25.84 -7.74 -22.67
C LEU A 276 27.35 -7.66 -22.49
N ASN A 277 27.93 -8.54 -21.67
CA ASN A 277 29.37 -8.53 -21.37
C ASN A 277 30.27 -8.97 -22.55
N GLN A 278 29.73 -9.73 -23.50
CA GLN A 278 30.46 -10.26 -24.67
C GLN A 278 30.18 -9.48 -25.96
N ASN A 279 29.19 -8.60 -25.96
CA ASN A 279 28.82 -7.82 -27.14
C ASN A 279 29.55 -6.46 -27.15
N VAL A 280 29.88 -6.00 -28.36
CA VAL A 280 30.34 -4.62 -28.64
C VAL A 280 29.24 -3.57 -28.30
N ILE A 281 28.03 -4.02 -27.96
CA ILE A 281 26.86 -3.20 -27.72
C ILE A 281 26.64 -3.02 -26.21
N SER A 282 27.10 -1.90 -25.67
CA SER A 282 26.74 -1.46 -24.32
C SER A 282 25.32 -0.89 -24.31
N CYS A 283 24.50 -1.26 -23.31
CA CYS A 283 23.18 -0.70 -23.13
C CYS A 283 23.14 0.18 -21.88
N SER A 284 23.02 1.50 -22.05
CA SER A 284 22.97 2.45 -20.93
C SER A 284 21.76 2.28 -20.01
N ILE A 285 20.71 1.58 -20.47
CA ILE A 285 19.51 1.26 -19.70
C ILE A 285 19.71 -0.03 -18.91
N CYS A 286 20.07 -1.14 -19.57
CA CYS A 286 20.24 -2.45 -18.94
C CYS A 286 21.49 -2.54 -18.05
N GLY A 287 22.52 -1.73 -18.33
CA GLY A 287 23.82 -1.83 -17.69
C GLY A 287 24.74 -2.80 -18.43
N ASN A 288 25.66 -3.44 -17.68
CA ASN A 288 26.75 -4.23 -18.26
C ASN A 288 26.44 -5.73 -18.35
N ASN A 289 25.46 -6.21 -17.57
CA ASN A 289 25.17 -7.63 -17.44
C ASN A 289 23.68 -7.87 -17.65
N ARG A 290 23.35 -8.79 -18.55
CA ARG A 290 22.00 -9.20 -18.88
C ARG A 290 21.53 -10.32 -17.97
N SER A 291 22.28 -11.42 -17.94
CA SER A 291 21.99 -12.57 -17.08
C SER A 291 22.89 -12.53 -15.85
N VAL A 292 22.30 -12.44 -14.67
CA VAL A 292 23.01 -12.30 -13.40
C VAL A 292 22.52 -13.36 -12.43
N THR A 293 23.44 -14.05 -11.77
CA THR A 293 23.11 -15.04 -10.75
C THR A 293 23.73 -14.69 -9.40
N PHE A 294 23.04 -15.10 -8.32
CA PHE A 294 23.53 -15.01 -6.95
C PHE A 294 23.41 -16.40 -6.32
N SER A 295 24.53 -17.00 -5.94
CA SER A 295 24.57 -18.41 -5.53
C SER A 295 25.58 -18.67 -4.40
N HIS A 296 25.35 -19.73 -3.62
CA HIS A 296 26.30 -20.18 -2.61
C HIS A 296 27.59 -20.76 -3.22
N GLN A 297 27.47 -21.44 -4.35
CA GLN A 297 28.57 -22.11 -5.04
C GLN A 297 28.69 -21.64 -6.50
N PRO A 298 29.91 -21.70 -7.08
CA PRO A 298 30.12 -21.43 -8.50
C PRO A 298 29.62 -22.57 -9.38
N PHE A 299 29.35 -22.25 -10.63
CA PHE A 299 29.00 -23.19 -11.69
C PHE A 299 29.68 -22.78 -13.01
N ASN A 300 29.88 -23.73 -13.92
CA ASN A 300 30.70 -23.53 -15.11
C ASN A 300 29.98 -23.85 -16.42
N GLN A 301 28.94 -24.69 -16.40
CA GLN A 301 28.28 -25.15 -17.63
C GLN A 301 27.24 -24.14 -18.12
N THR A 302 26.47 -23.56 -17.20
CA THR A 302 25.46 -22.55 -17.55
C THR A 302 26.14 -21.20 -17.85
N LYS A 303 25.90 -20.66 -19.04
CA LYS A 303 26.47 -19.37 -19.46
C LYS A 303 25.64 -18.21 -18.93
N VAL A 304 26.26 -17.37 -18.11
CA VAL A 304 25.67 -16.10 -17.64
C VAL A 304 26.67 -14.95 -17.75
N ASP A 305 26.18 -13.71 -17.77
CA ASP A 305 27.04 -12.53 -17.89
C ASP A 305 27.83 -12.28 -16.61
N LYS A 306 27.21 -12.53 -15.45
CA LYS A 306 27.83 -12.34 -14.14
C LYS A 306 27.33 -13.36 -13.14
N GLN A 307 28.27 -14.06 -12.50
CA GLN A 307 28.01 -14.88 -11.31
C GLN A 307 28.46 -14.09 -10.06
N THR A 308 27.59 -14.00 -9.05
CA THR A 308 27.93 -13.45 -7.74
C THR A 308 27.87 -14.57 -6.70
N ILE A 309 29.06 -15.06 -6.32
CA ILE A 309 29.18 -16.10 -5.31
C ILE A 309 29.13 -15.45 -3.93
N THR A 310 28.15 -15.82 -3.12
CA THR A 310 27.87 -15.18 -1.83
C THR A 310 27.18 -16.10 -0.87
N GLN A 311 27.40 -15.90 0.44
CA GLN A 311 26.70 -16.62 1.50
C GLN A 311 25.24 -16.15 1.68
N ASN A 312 24.88 -14.97 1.16
CA ASN A 312 23.54 -14.38 1.30
C ASN A 312 22.96 -13.94 -0.05
N PRO A 313 22.58 -14.87 -0.94
CA PRO A 313 22.08 -14.55 -2.29
C PRO A 313 20.98 -13.49 -2.32
N LEU A 314 19.99 -13.60 -1.42
CA LEU A 314 18.88 -12.66 -1.34
C LEU A 314 19.33 -11.24 -0.98
N LYS A 315 20.27 -11.10 -0.04
CA LYS A 315 20.77 -9.79 0.40
C LYS A 315 21.50 -9.05 -0.73
N ASP A 316 22.29 -9.79 -1.51
CA ASP A 316 23.08 -9.25 -2.61
C ASP A 316 22.22 -9.01 -3.85
N PHE A 317 21.23 -9.85 -4.12
CA PHE A 317 20.20 -9.57 -5.14
C PHE A 317 19.45 -8.27 -4.85
N ILE A 318 19.00 -8.07 -3.61
CA ILE A 318 18.32 -6.82 -3.21
C ILE A 318 19.29 -5.63 -3.26
N GLN A 319 20.56 -5.83 -2.92
CA GLN A 319 21.57 -4.79 -3.06
C GLN A 319 21.72 -4.37 -4.53
N TRP A 320 21.86 -5.33 -5.41
CA TRP A 320 22.02 -5.11 -6.84
C TRP A 320 20.82 -4.40 -7.46
N ILE A 321 19.60 -4.92 -7.27
CA ILE A 321 18.42 -4.38 -7.97
C ILE A 321 18.04 -2.97 -7.50
N LEU A 322 18.23 -2.67 -6.21
CA LEU A 322 17.86 -1.39 -5.63
C LEU A 322 18.93 -0.31 -5.75
N PHE A 323 20.22 -0.68 -5.79
CA PHE A 323 21.33 0.28 -5.61
C PHE A 323 22.40 0.26 -6.70
N GLU A 324 22.57 -0.83 -7.46
CA GLU A 324 23.66 -0.93 -8.45
C GLU A 324 23.23 -0.60 -9.88
N LEU A 325 21.94 -0.78 -10.20
CA LEU A 325 21.42 -0.45 -11.52
C LEU A 325 21.25 1.07 -11.68
N ASN A 326 21.31 1.59 -12.92
CA ASN A 326 21.28 3.03 -13.18
C ASN A 326 19.97 3.69 -12.65
N PRO A 327 20.06 4.65 -11.70
CA PRO A 327 18.90 5.25 -11.04
C PRO A 327 18.04 6.12 -11.94
N GLN A 328 18.51 6.51 -13.14
CA GLN A 328 17.71 7.31 -14.06
C GLN A 328 16.49 6.57 -14.61
N TYR A 329 16.55 5.24 -14.67
CA TYR A 329 15.49 4.40 -15.24
C TYR A 329 14.72 3.65 -14.14
N SER A 330 13.40 3.57 -14.31
CA SER A 330 12.55 2.75 -13.43
C SER A 330 12.70 1.27 -13.78
N THR A 331 12.57 0.42 -12.77
CA THR A 331 12.69 -1.04 -12.89
C THR A 331 11.34 -1.70 -12.63
N MET A 332 10.86 -2.49 -13.57
CA MET A 332 9.73 -3.39 -13.38
C MET A 332 10.27 -4.80 -13.20
N ALA A 333 10.15 -5.34 -11.99
CA ALA A 333 10.66 -6.64 -11.61
C ALA A 333 9.53 -7.67 -11.57
N PHE A 334 9.68 -8.81 -12.23
CA PHE A 334 8.68 -9.87 -12.26
C PHE A 334 9.26 -11.20 -11.82
N SER A 335 8.54 -11.88 -10.95
CA SER A 335 8.64 -13.34 -10.76
C SER A 335 7.29 -13.98 -11.10
N HIS A 336 7.28 -15.28 -11.36
CA HIS A 336 6.07 -15.99 -11.78
C HIS A 336 5.40 -16.70 -10.62
N ASN A 337 4.16 -16.31 -10.29
CA ASN A 337 3.45 -16.75 -9.08
C ASN A 337 4.18 -16.39 -7.77
N GLY A 338 5.16 -15.49 -7.83
CA GLY A 338 5.98 -15.13 -6.67
C GLY A 338 5.27 -14.24 -5.64
N GLY A 339 4.05 -13.78 -5.93
CA GLY A 339 3.23 -13.02 -4.98
C GLY A 339 2.90 -13.78 -3.69
N ARG A 340 3.07 -15.11 -3.68
CA ARG A 340 2.94 -15.99 -2.50
C ARG A 340 4.26 -16.62 -2.04
N TYR A 341 5.33 -16.40 -2.81
CA TYR A 341 6.63 -17.02 -2.61
C TYR A 341 7.72 -15.94 -2.72
N ASP A 342 8.39 -15.80 -3.87
CA ASP A 342 9.59 -14.96 -4.05
C ASP A 342 9.44 -13.54 -3.51
N MET A 343 8.31 -12.89 -3.83
CA MET A 343 8.04 -11.51 -3.43
C MET A 343 7.93 -11.35 -1.91
N VAL A 344 7.55 -12.41 -1.19
CA VAL A 344 7.50 -12.43 0.28
C VAL A 344 8.91 -12.41 0.85
N MET A 345 9.84 -13.21 0.30
CA MET A 345 11.25 -13.17 0.68
C MET A 345 11.89 -11.83 0.33
N VAL A 346 11.63 -11.31 -0.89
CA VAL A 346 12.06 -9.96 -1.32
C VAL A 346 11.57 -8.91 -0.33
N PHE A 347 10.28 -8.91 0.02
CA PHE A 347 9.71 -7.96 0.96
C PHE A 347 10.43 -7.97 2.32
N ARG A 348 10.68 -9.17 2.86
CA ARG A 348 11.40 -9.34 4.13
C ARG A 348 12.79 -8.69 4.07
N GLU A 349 13.56 -8.97 3.03
CA GLU A 349 14.93 -8.45 2.91
C GLU A 349 14.95 -6.93 2.67
N ILE A 350 14.02 -6.40 1.88
CA ILE A 350 13.84 -4.95 1.68
C ILE A 350 13.52 -4.26 3.02
N TYR A 351 12.62 -4.85 3.81
CA TYR A 351 12.25 -4.33 5.12
C TYR A 351 13.43 -4.35 6.10
N LEU A 352 14.22 -5.42 6.11
CA LEU A 352 15.42 -5.53 6.96
C LEU A 352 16.51 -4.50 6.58
N LYS A 353 16.59 -4.09 5.30
CA LYS A 353 17.45 -2.99 4.85
C LYS A 353 16.91 -1.59 5.21
N GLY A 354 15.77 -1.49 5.90
CA GLY A 354 15.17 -0.22 6.33
C GLY A 354 14.42 0.52 5.22
N VAL A 355 14.09 -0.15 4.11
CA VAL A 355 13.30 0.42 3.02
C VAL A 355 11.84 0.02 3.22
N VAL A 356 10.93 1.00 3.21
CA VAL A 356 9.49 0.76 3.39
C VAL A 356 8.79 0.87 2.03
N PRO A 357 8.43 -0.26 1.37
CA PRO A 357 7.71 -0.22 0.11
C PRO A 357 6.22 0.13 0.30
N SER A 358 5.62 0.74 -0.72
CA SER A 358 4.17 0.73 -0.87
C SER A 358 3.71 -0.62 -1.40
N MET A 359 2.61 -1.16 -0.89
CA MET A 359 2.19 -2.54 -1.17
C MET A 359 0.73 -2.63 -1.59
N ILE A 360 0.45 -3.46 -2.61
CA ILE A 360 -0.89 -3.90 -2.97
C ILE A 360 -0.97 -5.40 -2.65
N ARG A 361 -1.88 -5.79 -1.76
CA ARG A 361 -2.01 -7.18 -1.28
C ARG A 361 -3.46 -7.56 -1.00
N ARG A 362 -3.75 -8.88 -1.04
CA ARG A 362 -4.99 -9.47 -0.51
C ARG A 362 -4.61 -10.65 0.39
N GLY A 363 -4.89 -10.53 1.69
CA GLY A 363 -4.36 -11.46 2.68
C GLY A 363 -2.83 -11.48 2.62
N ASN A 364 -2.26 -12.67 2.46
CA ASN A 364 -0.82 -12.91 2.33
C ASN A 364 -0.30 -12.87 0.88
N LYS A 365 -1.18 -12.77 -0.12
CA LYS A 365 -0.74 -12.62 -1.53
C LYS A 365 -0.40 -11.17 -1.82
N LEU A 366 0.84 -10.93 -2.22
CA LEU A 366 1.35 -9.66 -2.74
C LEU A 366 1.07 -9.57 -4.24
N TYR A 367 0.46 -8.47 -4.69
CA TYR A 367 0.28 -8.17 -6.12
C TYR A 367 1.34 -7.20 -6.62
N GLU A 368 1.73 -6.25 -5.77
CA GLU A 368 2.74 -5.24 -6.09
C GLU A 368 3.51 -4.84 -4.83
N LEU A 369 4.83 -4.72 -4.96
CA LEU A 369 5.70 -4.01 -4.01
C LEU A 369 6.39 -2.89 -4.77
N LYS A 370 6.08 -1.64 -4.44
CA LYS A 370 6.65 -0.47 -5.10
C LYS A 370 7.56 0.31 -4.16
N ILE A 371 8.82 0.43 -4.57
CA ILE A 371 9.87 1.23 -3.93
C ILE A 371 10.01 2.51 -4.75
N PRO A 372 9.65 3.69 -4.21
CA PRO A 372 9.83 4.95 -4.92
C PRO A 372 11.32 5.32 -4.98
N ARG A 373 11.70 6.00 -6.07
CA ARG A 373 13.05 6.58 -6.20
C ARG A 373 13.32 7.55 -5.06
N ASN A 374 14.51 7.48 -4.48
CA ASN A 374 15.04 8.51 -3.59
C ASN A 374 16.53 8.75 -3.90
N ASN A 375 17.21 9.60 -3.10
CA ASN A 375 18.62 9.94 -3.32
C ASN A 375 19.58 8.74 -3.19
N LYS A 376 19.11 7.60 -2.66
CA LYS A 376 19.90 6.41 -2.40
C LYS A 376 19.46 5.19 -3.22
N CYS A 377 18.18 5.07 -3.60
CA CYS A 377 17.66 3.87 -4.27
C CYS A 377 16.86 4.15 -5.55
N ASN A 378 16.92 3.17 -6.44
CA ASN A 378 16.18 3.13 -7.70
C ASN A 378 14.67 3.05 -7.48
N GLU A 379 13.87 3.54 -8.44
CA GLU A 379 12.46 3.14 -8.49
C GLU A 379 12.40 1.68 -8.96
N VAL A 380 11.87 0.81 -8.11
CA VAL A 380 11.68 -0.62 -8.42
C VAL A 380 10.25 -1.02 -8.06
N ILE A 381 9.59 -1.69 -8.99
CA ILE A 381 8.21 -2.16 -8.85
C ILE A 381 8.23 -3.67 -9.07
N PHE A 382 8.13 -4.44 -7.98
CA PHE A 382 7.99 -5.89 -8.04
C PHE A 382 6.52 -6.26 -8.28
N ARG A 383 6.28 -7.17 -9.20
CA ARG A 383 4.95 -7.68 -9.56
C ARG A 383 5.00 -9.18 -9.81
N ASP A 384 3.85 -9.81 -9.63
CA ASP A 384 3.65 -11.22 -9.93
C ASP A 384 3.07 -11.36 -11.35
N SER A 385 3.84 -11.99 -12.25
CA SER A 385 3.49 -12.16 -13.66
C SER A 385 2.29 -13.09 -13.88
N TYR A 386 1.94 -13.92 -12.89
CA TYR A 386 0.75 -14.77 -12.95
C TYR A 386 -0.54 -13.95 -13.05
N ASN A 387 -0.54 -12.70 -12.57
CA ASN A 387 -1.69 -11.81 -12.72
C ASN A 387 -1.84 -11.26 -14.15
N LEU A 388 -0.82 -11.40 -15.00
CA LEU A 388 -0.87 -11.06 -16.43
C LEU A 388 -1.12 -12.32 -17.26
N CYS A 389 -0.44 -13.42 -16.93
CA CYS A 389 -0.49 -14.71 -17.62
C CYS A 389 -0.84 -15.82 -16.62
N PRO A 390 -2.13 -16.10 -16.35
CA PRO A 390 -2.58 -16.99 -15.27
C PRO A 390 -2.50 -18.48 -15.64
N VAL A 391 -1.36 -18.93 -16.13
CA VAL A 391 -1.06 -20.34 -16.43
C VAL A 391 0.32 -20.68 -15.88
N ALA A 392 0.63 -21.98 -15.74
CA ALA A 392 1.95 -22.42 -15.26
C ALA A 392 3.08 -21.97 -16.21
N LEU A 393 4.26 -21.69 -15.65
CA LEU A 393 5.42 -21.18 -16.39
C LEU A 393 5.76 -21.99 -17.65
N GLY A 394 5.86 -23.32 -17.53
CA GLY A 394 6.14 -24.20 -18.68
C GLY A 394 5.06 -24.15 -19.78
N LYS A 395 3.80 -23.87 -19.42
CA LYS A 395 2.72 -23.70 -20.43
C LYS A 395 2.83 -22.39 -21.21
N LEU A 396 3.64 -21.42 -20.75
CA LEU A 396 3.85 -20.17 -21.48
C LEU A 396 4.64 -20.39 -22.79
N ILE A 397 5.47 -21.44 -22.86
CA ILE A 397 6.23 -21.80 -24.06
C ILE A 397 5.28 -22.05 -25.22
N GLY A 398 4.35 -22.99 -25.06
CA GLY A 398 3.31 -23.27 -26.05
C GLY A 398 2.32 -22.11 -26.25
N ALA A 399 1.91 -21.42 -25.16
CA ALA A 399 0.92 -20.33 -25.26
C ALA A 399 1.40 -19.12 -26.08
N PHE A 400 2.71 -18.86 -26.10
CA PHE A 400 3.31 -17.77 -26.87
C PHE A 400 4.13 -18.23 -28.08
N GLY A 401 4.28 -19.54 -28.31
CA GLY A 401 5.12 -20.08 -29.39
C GLY A 401 6.60 -19.75 -29.21
N LEU A 402 7.08 -19.78 -27.95
CA LEU A 402 8.44 -19.37 -27.60
C LEU A 402 9.47 -20.39 -28.11
N GLN A 403 10.60 -19.90 -28.60
CA GLN A 403 11.73 -20.71 -29.05
C GLN A 403 12.74 -20.85 -27.91
N VAL A 404 12.32 -21.51 -26.83
CA VAL A 404 13.15 -21.77 -25.63
C VAL A 404 13.09 -23.24 -25.28
N THR A 405 14.12 -23.73 -24.58
CA THR A 405 14.14 -25.09 -24.06
C THR A 405 12.97 -25.31 -23.11
N GLU A 406 12.33 -26.48 -23.24
CA GLU A 406 11.28 -26.92 -22.34
C GLU A 406 11.75 -26.94 -20.88
N LYS A 407 10.80 -26.74 -19.97
CA LYS A 407 11.08 -26.73 -18.54
C LYS A 407 11.53 -28.12 -18.08
N GLN A 408 12.72 -28.19 -17.48
CA GLN A 408 13.35 -29.44 -17.06
C GLN A 408 12.79 -29.99 -15.74
N PHE A 409 13.09 -31.24 -15.44
CA PHE A 409 12.83 -31.84 -14.13
C PHE A 409 13.96 -31.48 -13.16
N PHE A 410 13.60 -30.96 -11.97
CA PHE A 410 14.57 -30.57 -10.96
C PHE A 410 14.32 -31.31 -9.62
N PRO A 411 15.37 -31.86 -8.97
CA PRO A 411 15.24 -32.58 -7.72
C PRO A 411 15.17 -31.62 -6.53
N HIS A 412 14.00 -30.99 -6.31
CA HIS A 412 13.80 -30.00 -5.26
C HIS A 412 14.23 -30.45 -3.86
N LEU A 413 14.04 -31.72 -3.48
CA LEU A 413 14.46 -32.21 -2.15
C LEU A 413 15.96 -32.53 -2.06
N ALA A 414 16.65 -32.63 -3.20
CA ALA A 414 18.11 -32.75 -3.22
C ALA A 414 18.79 -31.40 -2.97
N ASN A 415 18.04 -30.28 -2.94
CA ASN A 415 18.54 -28.94 -2.66
C ASN A 415 18.90 -28.76 -1.17
N ILE A 416 19.96 -29.45 -0.73
CA ILE A 416 20.45 -29.49 0.65
C ILE A 416 21.96 -29.20 0.71
N PRO A 417 22.47 -28.56 1.78
CA PRO A 417 23.89 -28.22 1.94
C PRO A 417 24.86 -29.38 1.72
N GLU A 418 24.46 -30.60 2.05
CA GLU A 418 25.28 -31.79 1.88
C GLU A 418 25.63 -32.09 0.41
N ASN A 419 24.84 -31.56 -0.53
CA ASN A 419 25.03 -31.72 -1.96
C ASN A 419 25.75 -30.53 -2.63
N TYR A 420 25.95 -29.41 -1.91
CA TYR A 420 26.63 -28.23 -2.47
C TYR A 420 28.12 -28.49 -2.70
N GLY A 421 28.64 -28.08 -3.85
CA GLY A 421 30.04 -28.25 -4.24
C GLY A 421 30.43 -29.71 -4.50
N ARG A 422 29.46 -30.61 -4.70
CA ARG A 422 29.69 -32.04 -4.89
C ARG A 422 29.05 -32.54 -6.18
N THR A 423 29.67 -33.58 -6.73
CA THR A 423 29.13 -34.34 -7.85
C THR A 423 28.75 -35.73 -7.36
N LEU A 424 27.47 -36.05 -7.50
CA LEU A 424 26.93 -37.39 -7.27
C LEU A 424 27.19 -38.26 -8.50
N GLN A 425 27.41 -39.56 -8.29
CA GLN A 425 27.70 -40.51 -9.38
C GLN A 425 26.47 -40.79 -10.27
N GLN A 426 25.28 -40.54 -9.74
CA GLN A 426 24.00 -40.82 -10.38
C GLN A 426 23.00 -39.71 -10.03
N LEU A 427 21.87 -39.66 -10.74
CA LEU A 427 20.81 -38.72 -10.42
C LEU A 427 20.25 -38.93 -9.00
N PRO A 428 19.69 -37.88 -8.36
CA PRO A 428 18.92 -38.01 -7.13
C PRO A 428 17.76 -38.99 -7.26
N LEU A 429 17.23 -39.44 -6.12
CA LEU A 429 16.13 -40.41 -6.12
C LEU A 429 14.87 -39.80 -6.72
N LYS A 430 13.99 -40.62 -7.31
CA LYS A 430 12.70 -40.14 -7.84
C LYS A 430 11.90 -39.31 -6.82
N SER A 431 11.96 -39.67 -5.54
CA SER A 431 11.33 -38.93 -4.45
C SER A 431 11.79 -37.47 -4.38
N ASP A 432 13.04 -37.20 -4.73
CA ASP A 432 13.64 -35.86 -4.63
C ASP A 432 13.06 -34.88 -5.65
N TYR A 433 12.44 -35.40 -6.72
CA TYR A 433 11.75 -34.63 -7.75
C TYR A 433 10.27 -34.35 -7.41
N LEU A 434 9.83 -34.65 -6.19
CA LEU A 434 8.41 -34.57 -5.79
C LEU A 434 7.50 -35.44 -6.65
N TYR A 435 8.01 -36.59 -7.11
CA TYR A 435 7.33 -37.50 -8.04
C TYR A 435 5.90 -37.86 -7.62
N GLY A 436 5.65 -38.07 -6.32
CA GLY A 436 4.32 -38.37 -5.79
C GLY A 436 3.27 -37.27 -5.97
N GLY A 437 3.70 -36.02 -6.22
CA GLY A 437 2.81 -34.89 -6.51
C GLY A 437 2.59 -34.63 -8.00
N MET A 438 3.26 -35.37 -8.90
CA MET A 438 3.11 -35.19 -10.34
C MET A 438 1.82 -35.84 -10.85
N PRO A 439 1.08 -35.20 -11.79
CA PRO A 439 -0.04 -35.85 -12.47
C PRO A 439 0.41 -37.08 -13.28
N PRO A 440 -0.47 -38.09 -13.53
CA PRO A 440 -0.09 -39.34 -14.21
C PRO A 440 0.60 -39.15 -15.57
N GLN A 441 0.15 -38.19 -16.38
CA GLN A 441 0.79 -37.88 -17.67
C GLN A 441 2.25 -37.43 -17.49
N LYS A 442 2.50 -36.56 -16.51
CA LYS A 442 3.83 -36.03 -16.21
C LYS A 442 4.73 -37.09 -15.55
N GLN A 443 4.14 -38.02 -14.79
CA GLN A 443 4.86 -39.18 -14.24
C GLN A 443 5.39 -40.09 -15.36
N ASN A 444 4.60 -40.35 -16.41
CA ASN A 444 5.07 -41.13 -17.56
C ASN A 444 6.22 -40.44 -18.30
N GLU A 445 6.13 -39.13 -18.52
CA GLU A 445 7.20 -38.32 -19.11
C GLU A 445 8.47 -38.36 -18.24
N PHE A 446 8.30 -38.23 -16.92
CA PHE A 446 9.39 -38.31 -15.95
C PHE A 446 10.06 -39.68 -15.92
N ASP A 447 9.28 -40.77 -15.89
CA ASP A 447 9.82 -42.13 -15.80
C ASP A 447 10.66 -42.49 -17.02
N LYS A 448 10.23 -42.06 -18.20
CA LYS A 448 11.00 -42.24 -19.44
C LYS A 448 12.34 -41.50 -19.35
N TRP A 449 12.29 -40.21 -19.02
CA TRP A 449 13.50 -39.38 -18.86
C TRP A 449 14.44 -39.92 -17.77
N TYR A 450 13.89 -40.31 -16.62
CA TYR A 450 14.68 -40.78 -15.48
C TYR A 450 15.39 -42.10 -15.79
N GLU A 451 14.74 -43.03 -16.49
CA GLU A 451 15.36 -44.30 -16.85
C GLU A 451 16.53 -44.11 -17.84
N GLU A 452 16.40 -43.15 -18.76
CA GLU A 452 17.45 -42.76 -19.71
C GLU A 452 18.64 -42.08 -19.00
N GLU A 453 18.36 -41.25 -17.99
CA GLU A 453 19.36 -40.34 -17.40
C GLU A 453 19.91 -40.78 -16.03
N LYS A 454 19.30 -41.76 -15.35
CA LYS A 454 19.60 -42.10 -13.94
C LYS A 454 21.08 -42.36 -13.63
N ASN A 455 21.84 -42.89 -14.58
CA ASN A 455 23.26 -43.24 -14.39
C ASN A 455 24.21 -42.07 -14.69
N HIS A 456 23.71 -40.91 -15.11
CA HIS A 456 24.54 -39.74 -15.33
C HIS A 456 24.94 -39.07 -14.02
N GLN A 457 26.15 -38.51 -14.02
CA GLN A 457 26.65 -37.73 -12.90
C GLN A 457 25.78 -36.49 -12.68
N PHE A 458 25.53 -36.16 -11.43
CA PHE A 458 24.70 -35.03 -11.05
C PHE A 458 25.48 -34.03 -10.20
N CYS A 459 25.56 -32.79 -10.66
CA CYS A 459 26.06 -31.67 -9.87
C CYS A 459 24.90 -30.73 -9.56
N LEU A 460 24.58 -30.57 -8.28
CA LEU A 460 23.45 -29.73 -7.85
C LEU A 460 23.64 -28.26 -8.25
N ASP A 461 24.87 -27.75 -8.17
CA ASP A 461 25.16 -26.34 -8.46
C ASP A 461 24.98 -26.03 -9.96
N GLU A 462 25.32 -26.98 -10.84
CA GLU A 462 25.06 -26.88 -12.28
C GLU A 462 23.57 -27.00 -12.58
N ALA A 463 22.88 -27.96 -11.94
CA ALA A 463 21.44 -28.17 -12.12
C ALA A 463 20.61 -26.97 -11.64
N LEU A 464 20.98 -26.35 -10.51
CA LEU A 464 20.37 -25.12 -10.01
C LEU A 464 20.54 -23.99 -11.02
N ALA A 465 21.74 -23.84 -11.58
CA ALA A 465 22.03 -22.80 -12.55
C ALA A 465 21.25 -22.99 -13.85
N GLU A 466 21.21 -24.21 -14.39
CA GLU A 466 20.51 -24.53 -15.62
C GLU A 466 18.99 -24.33 -15.45
N TYR A 467 18.41 -24.93 -14.42
CA TYR A 467 16.97 -24.91 -14.17
C TYR A 467 16.46 -23.50 -13.88
N CYS A 468 17.08 -22.80 -12.92
CA CYS A 468 16.60 -21.47 -12.51
C CYS A 468 16.81 -20.42 -13.62
N THR A 469 17.92 -20.51 -14.38
CA THR A 469 18.15 -19.61 -15.52
C THR A 469 17.17 -19.89 -16.67
N ASN A 470 16.82 -21.16 -16.93
CA ASN A 470 15.81 -21.54 -17.91
C ASN A 470 14.42 -20.97 -17.54
N ASP A 471 14.00 -21.11 -16.28
CA ASP A 471 12.73 -20.56 -15.80
C ASP A 471 12.65 -19.04 -15.99
N VAL A 472 13.72 -18.31 -15.67
CA VAL A 472 13.82 -16.87 -15.90
C VAL A 472 13.82 -16.53 -17.39
N GLN A 473 14.47 -17.33 -18.23
CA GLN A 473 14.46 -17.13 -19.69
C GLN A 473 13.06 -17.30 -20.26
N ILE A 474 12.34 -18.36 -19.89
CA ILE A 474 10.94 -18.59 -20.28
C ILE A 474 10.07 -17.40 -19.86
N LEU A 475 10.22 -16.92 -18.62
CA LEU A 475 9.44 -15.79 -18.12
C LEU A 475 9.74 -14.49 -18.90
N THR A 476 11.01 -14.24 -19.21
CA THR A 476 11.44 -13.05 -19.96
C THR A 476 10.82 -13.04 -21.35
N GLU A 477 10.95 -14.15 -22.07
CA GLU A 477 10.39 -14.36 -23.40
C GLU A 477 8.87 -14.18 -23.40
N ALA A 478 8.19 -14.81 -22.45
CA ALA A 478 6.75 -14.73 -22.32
C ALA A 478 6.27 -13.29 -22.08
N LEU A 479 6.96 -12.53 -21.22
CA LEU A 479 6.60 -11.14 -20.94
C LEU A 479 6.87 -10.20 -22.13
N ILE A 480 7.95 -10.42 -22.86
CA ILE A 480 8.24 -9.67 -24.11
C ILE A 480 7.18 -9.99 -25.17
N ALA A 481 6.84 -11.27 -25.36
CA ALA A 481 5.82 -11.71 -26.30
C ALA A 481 4.44 -11.15 -25.93
N PHE A 482 4.08 -11.19 -24.64
CA PHE A 482 2.85 -10.59 -24.12
C PHE A 482 2.81 -9.08 -24.41
N GLN A 483 3.90 -8.35 -24.15
CA GLN A 483 3.98 -6.93 -24.45
C GLN A 483 3.78 -6.64 -25.94
N LYS A 484 4.44 -7.40 -26.82
CA LYS A 484 4.29 -7.26 -28.28
C LYS A 484 2.86 -7.54 -28.74
N LYS A 485 2.18 -8.54 -28.18
CA LYS A 485 0.77 -8.84 -28.53
C LYS A 485 -0.21 -7.76 -28.05
N ILE A 486 0.07 -7.06 -26.95
CA ILE A 486 -0.83 -6.04 -26.39
C ILE A 486 -0.58 -4.65 -26.98
N TYR A 487 0.67 -4.30 -27.26
CA TYR A 487 1.05 -2.95 -27.69
C TYR A 487 1.57 -2.88 -29.14
N GLY A 488 1.82 -4.01 -29.80
CA GLY A 488 2.20 -4.07 -31.19
C GLY A 488 0.98 -3.94 -32.11
N ASN A 489 0.77 -2.73 -32.62
CA ASN A 489 0.19 -2.50 -33.94
C ASN A 489 1.28 -1.92 -34.82
#